data_AF-A0A357NEM6-F1
#
_entry.id   AF-A0A357NEM6-F1
#
_cell.length_a   1.000
_cell.length_b   1.000
_cell.length_c   1.000
_cell.angle_alpha   90.00
_cell.angle_beta   90.00
_cell.angle_gamma   90.00
#
_symmetry.space_group_name_H-M   'P 1'
#
loop_
_entity.id
_entity.type
_entity.pdbx_description
1 polymer ?
#
loop_
_entity_poly.entity_id
_entity_poly.type
_entity_poly.pdbx_seq_one_letter_code
_entity_poly.pdbx_strand_id
1 'polypeptide(L)'
;HADFFPYAQIAVADAAKGCLSLFDPAKVNFMTYIQDVVPECDCFPRSGIRIVPDLGIIAGKDIVAVDSATLDLIDEAPNIPGSRAEALGLKPGDDKFKALNLASPRIHLRAAQKLALGSMSYEIDKHESQPPDIDKTLIIPLPPRLTRHKRSSPAGKNISRKAGASKAKFKGSIWEHSK
;
A
#
# COMPACT_ATOMS: atom_id res chain seq x y z
N HIS A 1 13.03 17.54 22.05
CA HIS A 1 12.91 16.93 20.71
C HIS A 1 11.48 16.91 20.15
N ALA A 2 10.43 17.29 20.91
CA ALA A 2 9.05 17.28 20.41
C ALA A 2 8.80 18.25 19.24
N ASP A 3 9.57 19.35 19.15
CA ASP A 3 9.35 20.38 18.14
C ASP A 3 9.97 20.06 16.78
N PHE A 4 10.84 19.03 16.69
CA PHE A 4 11.58 18.72 15.46
C PHE A 4 10.66 18.31 14.31
N PHE A 5 9.67 17.44 14.56
CA PHE A 5 8.79 16.92 13.52
C PHE A 5 7.91 18.00 12.86
N PRO A 6 7.28 18.93 13.60
CA PRO A 6 6.58 20.07 13.00
C PRO A 6 7.48 20.95 12.13
N TYR A 7 8.68 21.32 12.58
CA TYR A 7 9.58 22.16 11.80
C TYR A 7 10.11 21.45 10.55
N ALA A 8 10.41 20.16 10.65
CA ALA A 8 10.81 19.35 9.50
C ALA A 8 9.70 19.35 8.44
N GLN A 9 8.44 19.13 8.82
CA GLN A 9 7.31 19.15 7.88
C GLN A 9 7.13 20.51 7.19
N ILE A 10 7.35 21.62 7.92
CA ILE A 10 7.32 22.97 7.34
C ILE A 10 8.48 23.16 6.35
N ALA A 11 9.68 22.71 6.70
CA ALA A 11 10.86 22.82 5.83
C ALA A 11 10.70 22.02 4.53
N VAL A 12 10.03 20.85 4.56
CA VAL A 12 9.72 20.10 3.33
C VAL A 12 8.81 20.92 2.40
N ALA A 13 7.83 21.65 2.92
CA ALA A 13 6.95 22.49 2.10
C ALA A 13 7.71 23.65 1.45
N ASP A 14 8.64 24.26 2.18
CA ASP A 14 9.49 25.32 1.66
C ASP A 14 10.46 24.81 0.59
N ALA A 15 11.08 23.65 0.83
CA ALA A 15 11.94 22.99 -0.17
C ALA A 15 11.15 22.63 -1.44
N ALA A 16 9.92 22.12 -1.30
CA ALA A 16 9.05 21.82 -2.44
C ALA A 16 8.76 23.09 -3.26
N LYS A 17 8.46 24.22 -2.61
CA LYS A 17 8.29 25.51 -3.29
C LYS A 17 9.55 25.95 -4.04
N GLY A 18 10.71 25.80 -3.41
CA GLY A 18 12.00 26.07 -4.03
C GLY A 18 12.19 25.28 -5.32
N CYS A 19 11.94 23.97 -5.30
CA CYS A 19 12.03 23.12 -6.48
C CYS A 19 11.00 23.51 -7.55
N LEU A 20 9.74 23.73 -7.17
CA LEU A 20 8.66 24.07 -8.11
C LEU A 20 8.89 25.41 -8.83
N SER A 21 9.61 26.34 -8.19
CA SER A 21 9.96 27.63 -8.81
C SER A 21 10.86 27.52 -10.05
N LEU A 22 11.52 26.37 -10.25
CA LEU A 22 12.43 26.12 -11.36
C LEU A 22 11.73 25.60 -12.62
N PHE A 23 10.46 25.19 -12.50
CA PHE A 23 9.71 24.55 -13.57
C PHE A 23 8.53 25.41 -14.00
N ASP A 24 8.12 25.23 -15.26
CA ASP A 24 6.88 25.81 -15.76
C ASP A 24 5.68 25.11 -15.09
N PRO A 25 4.82 25.84 -14.34
CA PRO A 25 3.67 25.25 -13.67
C PRO A 25 2.73 24.48 -14.61
N ALA A 26 2.67 24.85 -15.89
CA ALA A 26 1.83 24.15 -16.88
C ALA A 26 2.37 22.75 -17.26
N LYS A 27 3.63 22.47 -16.94
CA LYS A 27 4.33 21.22 -17.29
C LYS A 27 4.59 20.31 -16.08
N VAL A 28 4.11 20.69 -14.90
CA VAL A 28 4.24 19.90 -13.67
C VAL A 28 2.92 19.22 -13.37
N ASN A 29 2.99 17.93 -13.03
CA ASN A 29 1.87 17.16 -12.51
C ASN A 29 2.36 16.34 -11.32
N PHE A 30 1.45 16.08 -10.37
CA PHE A 30 1.75 15.38 -9.13
C PHE A 30 1.05 14.03 -9.12
N MET A 31 1.72 13.03 -8.56
CA MET A 31 1.18 11.67 -8.45
C MET A 31 1.71 11.01 -7.19
N THR A 32 0.81 10.38 -6.44
CA THR A 32 1.12 9.69 -5.20
C THR A 32 0.66 8.25 -5.29
N TYR A 33 1.57 7.34 -4.94
CA TYR A 33 1.27 5.92 -4.83
C TYR A 33 0.96 5.60 -3.37
N ILE A 34 -0.22 5.03 -3.12
CA ILE A 34 -0.68 4.67 -1.79
C ILE A 34 -0.57 3.16 -1.65
N GLN A 35 0.65 2.71 -1.45
CA GLN A 35 1.03 1.31 -1.35
C GLN A 35 1.98 1.11 -0.18
N ASP A 36 1.90 -0.08 0.44
CA ASP A 36 2.76 -0.47 1.55
C ASP A 36 2.83 0.56 2.69
N VAL A 37 1.66 1.13 3.04
CA VAL A 37 1.55 2.15 4.09
C VAL A 37 1.82 1.51 5.45
N VAL A 38 2.96 1.83 6.04
CA VAL A 38 3.48 1.29 7.31
C VAL A 38 3.50 2.37 8.40
N PRO A 39 3.50 1.99 9.70
CA PRO A 39 3.43 2.96 10.78
C PRO A 39 4.67 3.85 10.86
N GLU A 40 5.87 3.28 10.66
CA GLU A 40 7.12 4.03 10.63
C GLU A 40 7.65 4.09 9.19
N CYS A 41 8.38 5.14 8.84
CA CYS A 41 9.00 5.28 7.53
C CYS A 41 9.87 4.04 7.21
N ASP A 42 9.81 3.60 5.96
CA ASP A 42 10.60 2.50 5.39
C ASP A 42 12.11 2.62 5.63
N CYS A 43 12.61 3.83 5.87
CA CYS A 43 13.98 4.11 6.26
C CYS A 43 14.35 3.61 7.68
N PHE A 44 13.37 3.28 8.53
CA PHE A 44 13.61 2.72 9.85
C PHE A 44 13.70 1.19 9.78
N PRO A 45 14.63 0.56 10.51
CA PRO A 45 14.78 -0.90 10.51
C PRO A 45 13.57 -1.65 11.10
N ARG A 46 12.59 -0.94 11.66
CA ARG A 46 11.33 -1.47 12.18
C ARG A 46 10.13 -0.71 11.61
N SER A 47 9.99 -0.71 10.29
CA SER A 47 8.84 -0.11 9.58
C SER A 47 7.50 -0.68 10.05
N GLY A 48 7.45 -1.96 10.41
CA GLY A 48 6.28 -2.61 11.00
C GLY A 48 5.33 -3.23 9.97
N ILE A 49 4.16 -3.67 10.45
CA ILE A 49 3.10 -4.22 9.59
C ILE A 49 2.30 -3.07 8.98
N ARG A 50 1.93 -3.20 7.70
CA ARG A 50 1.10 -2.24 6.98
C ARG A 50 -0.17 -1.90 7.79
N ILE A 51 -0.56 -0.63 7.81
CA ILE A 51 -1.71 -0.14 8.57
C ILE A 51 -3.01 -0.16 7.77
N VAL A 52 -2.93 0.04 6.45
CA VAL A 52 -4.08 0.06 5.52
C VAL A 52 -3.76 -0.77 4.28
N PRO A 53 -4.77 -1.31 3.57
CA PRO A 53 -4.56 -1.96 2.27
C PRO A 53 -4.02 -0.98 1.24
N ASP A 54 -3.50 -1.51 0.14
CA ASP A 54 -3.05 -0.69 -0.99
C ASP A 54 -4.26 0.01 -1.63
N LEU A 55 -4.21 1.34 -1.75
CA LEU A 55 -5.33 2.18 -2.23
C LEU A 55 -5.14 2.66 -3.67
N GLY A 56 -4.01 2.33 -4.29
CA GLY A 56 -3.72 2.62 -5.69
C GLY A 56 -2.93 3.92 -5.89
N ILE A 57 -3.31 4.69 -6.90
CA ILE A 57 -2.57 5.86 -7.36
C ILE A 57 -3.54 7.04 -7.45
N ILE A 58 -3.13 8.19 -6.92
CA ILE A 58 -3.81 9.47 -7.12
C ILE A 58 -2.89 10.34 -7.96
N ALA A 59 -3.45 11.05 -8.94
CA ALA A 59 -2.72 12.04 -9.72
C ALA A 59 -3.55 13.31 -9.87
N GLY A 60 -2.87 14.45 -9.98
CA GLY A 60 -3.51 15.76 -10.10
C GLY A 60 -2.53 16.87 -10.44
N LYS A 61 -3.06 18.07 -10.68
CA LYS A 61 -2.27 19.28 -10.98
C LYS A 61 -1.92 20.11 -9.76
N ASP A 62 -2.66 19.94 -8.67
CA ASP A 62 -2.44 20.64 -7.40
C ASP A 62 -1.79 19.67 -6.40
N ILE A 63 -0.58 20.01 -5.95
CA ILE A 63 0.19 19.20 -5.00
C ILE A 63 -0.51 19.05 -3.65
N VAL A 64 -1.12 20.13 -3.15
CA VAL A 64 -1.79 20.13 -1.85
C VAL A 64 -3.07 19.30 -1.92
N ALA A 65 -3.79 19.38 -3.04
CA ALA A 65 -5.00 18.59 -3.27
C ALA A 65 -4.69 17.08 -3.33
N VAL A 66 -3.65 16.68 -4.06
CA VAL A 66 -3.24 15.27 -4.19
C VAL A 66 -2.81 14.68 -2.85
N ASP A 67 -2.01 15.42 -2.08
CA ASP A 67 -1.56 14.93 -0.77
C ASP A 67 -2.70 14.95 0.27
N SER A 68 -3.62 15.92 0.19
CA SER A 68 -4.82 15.93 1.04
C SER A 68 -5.70 14.72 0.77
N ALA A 69 -6.01 14.46 -0.50
CA ALA A 69 -6.77 13.28 -0.92
C ALA A 69 -6.09 11.97 -0.48
N THR A 70 -4.75 11.92 -0.56
CA THR A 70 -3.98 10.75 -0.10
C THR A 70 -4.19 10.47 1.38
N LEU A 71 -4.06 11.49 2.23
CA LEU A 71 -4.24 11.33 3.68
C LEU A 71 -5.67 10.96 4.04
N ASP A 72 -6.66 11.57 3.37
CA ASP A 72 -8.06 11.30 3.62
C ASP A 72 -8.44 9.87 3.19
N LEU A 73 -7.94 9.38 2.05
CA LEU A 73 -8.11 7.96 1.66
C LEU A 73 -7.45 7.01 2.66
N ILE A 74 -6.25 7.33 3.16
CA ILE A 74 -5.58 6.52 4.18
C ILE A 74 -6.41 6.49 5.46
N ASP A 75 -6.93 7.63 5.91
CA ASP A 75 -7.72 7.71 7.14
C ASP A 75 -9.08 7.01 6.99
N GLU A 76 -9.72 7.04 5.82
CA GLU A 76 -10.97 6.31 5.54
C GLU A 76 -10.76 4.79 5.35
N ALA A 77 -9.56 4.34 4.98
CA ALA A 77 -9.32 2.92 4.72
C ALA A 77 -9.47 2.04 5.98
N PRO A 78 -9.89 0.77 5.83
CA PRO A 78 -9.94 -0.17 6.94
C PRO A 78 -8.52 -0.53 7.43
N ASN A 79 -8.39 -0.82 8.73
CA ASN A 79 -7.12 -1.25 9.28
C ASN A 79 -6.78 -2.68 8.87
N ILE A 80 -5.49 -2.96 8.68
CA ILE A 80 -4.99 -4.32 8.47
C ILE A 80 -4.96 -5.09 9.81
N PRO A 81 -5.41 -6.35 9.85
CA PRO A 81 -5.30 -7.20 11.03
C PRO A 81 -3.85 -7.41 11.49
N GLY A 82 -3.60 -7.30 12.79
CA GLY A 82 -2.27 -7.37 13.41
C GLY A 82 -1.44 -6.10 13.25
N SER A 83 -1.97 -5.05 12.62
CA SER A 83 -1.28 -3.77 12.50
C SER A 83 -1.28 -3.00 13.81
N ARG A 84 -0.34 -2.05 13.96
CA ARG A 84 -0.31 -1.14 15.10
C ARG A 84 -1.56 -0.24 15.14
N ALA A 85 -2.17 0.05 13.99
CA ALA A 85 -3.42 0.81 13.91
C ALA A 85 -4.60 0.04 14.54
N GLU A 86 -4.70 -1.27 14.28
CA GLU A 86 -5.69 -2.13 14.93
C GLU A 86 -5.42 -2.27 16.44
N ALA A 87 -4.15 -2.43 16.84
CA ALA A 87 -3.78 -2.53 18.26
C ALA A 87 -4.15 -1.28 19.07
N LEU A 88 -4.18 -0.10 18.42
CA LEU A 88 -4.65 1.16 19.00
C LEU A 88 -6.17 1.35 18.92
N GLY A 89 -6.90 0.43 18.27
CA GLY A 89 -8.35 0.50 18.14
C GLY A 89 -8.86 1.62 17.23
N LEU A 90 -8.03 2.07 16.27
CA LEU A 90 -8.39 3.15 15.35
C LEU A 90 -9.57 2.77 14.45
N LYS A 91 -10.38 3.74 14.07
CA LYS A 91 -11.52 3.55 13.17
C LYS A 91 -11.29 4.25 11.83
N PRO A 92 -11.97 3.81 10.76
CA PRO A 92 -12.08 4.60 9.54
C PRO A 92 -12.51 6.05 9.86
N GLY A 93 -11.75 7.02 9.37
CA GLY A 93 -11.92 8.46 9.62
C GLY A 93 -11.01 9.04 10.71
N ASP A 94 -10.35 8.21 11.54
CA ASP A 94 -9.37 8.70 12.50
C ASP A 94 -8.04 9.04 11.80
N ASP A 95 -7.35 10.10 12.27
CA ASP A 95 -6.00 10.45 11.79
C ASP A 95 -5.00 9.38 12.26
N LYS A 96 -4.74 8.42 11.37
CA LYS A 96 -3.96 7.22 11.71
C LYS A 96 -2.53 7.58 12.08
N PHE A 97 -1.90 8.46 11.30
CA PHE A 97 -0.51 8.85 11.51
C PHE A 97 -0.32 9.68 12.78
N LYS A 98 -1.27 10.54 13.14
CA LYS A 98 -1.22 11.28 14.40
C LYS A 98 -1.27 10.33 15.60
N ALA A 99 -2.10 9.29 15.55
CA ALA A 99 -2.19 8.31 16.63
C ALA A 99 -0.93 7.43 16.73
N LEU A 100 -0.32 7.09 15.60
CA LEU A 100 0.86 6.23 15.54
C LEU A 100 2.16 6.97 15.89
N ASN A 101 2.35 8.15 15.32
CA ASN A 101 3.64 8.87 15.31
C ASN A 101 3.60 10.17 16.12
N LEU A 102 2.50 10.43 16.84
CA LEU A 102 2.27 11.62 17.68
C LEU A 102 2.27 12.95 16.91
N ALA A 103 2.43 12.91 15.59
CA ALA A 103 2.45 14.08 14.72
C ALA A 103 1.56 13.83 13.50
N SER A 104 0.66 14.76 13.22
CA SER A 104 -0.18 14.70 12.04
C SER A 104 0.63 15.17 10.81
N PRO A 105 0.59 14.45 9.68
CA PRO A 105 1.19 14.89 8.42
C PRO A 105 0.47 16.11 7.83
N ARG A 106 -0.72 16.46 8.33
CA ARG A 106 -1.47 17.66 7.92
C ARG A 106 -0.78 18.97 8.28
N ILE A 107 0.27 18.95 9.12
CA ILE A 107 1.09 20.15 9.39
C ILE A 107 1.80 20.58 8.10
N HIS A 108 2.34 19.63 7.33
CA HIS A 108 2.95 19.89 6.03
C HIS A 108 1.97 20.53 5.05
N LEU A 109 0.75 19.99 4.92
CA LEU A 109 -0.29 20.53 4.03
C LEU A 109 -0.65 21.97 4.36
N ARG A 110 -0.81 22.28 5.65
CA ARG A 110 -1.09 23.66 6.09
C ARG A 110 0.06 24.60 5.78
N ALA A 111 1.31 24.14 5.87
CA ALA A 111 2.47 24.93 5.49
C ALA A 111 2.48 25.18 3.97
N ALA A 112 2.24 24.15 3.16
CA ALA A 112 2.16 24.27 1.70
C ALA A 112 1.03 25.21 1.24
N GLN A 113 -0.14 25.15 1.88
CA GLN A 113 -1.26 26.05 1.61
C GLN A 113 -0.91 27.50 1.96
N LYS A 114 -0.26 27.76 3.11
CA LYS A 114 0.23 29.10 3.48
C LYS A 114 1.26 29.65 2.49
N LEU A 115 2.03 28.77 1.87
CA LEU A 115 3.01 29.10 0.84
C LEU A 115 2.40 29.35 -0.55
N ALA A 116 1.07 29.22 -0.67
CA ALA A 116 0.28 29.34 -1.90
C ALA A 116 0.65 28.31 -2.98
N LEU A 117 1.00 27.09 -2.57
CA LEU A 117 1.28 25.97 -3.50
C LEU A 117 0.02 25.30 -4.04
N GLY A 118 -1.12 25.46 -3.35
CA GLY A 118 -2.36 24.78 -3.71
C GLY A 118 -3.44 24.87 -2.63
N SER A 119 -4.51 24.12 -2.82
CA SER A 119 -5.66 24.04 -1.90
C SER A 119 -5.82 22.64 -1.32
N MET A 120 -6.34 22.55 -0.10
CA MET A 120 -6.76 21.27 0.49
C MET A 120 -8.13 20.79 -0.04
N SER A 121 -8.84 21.62 -0.79
CA SER A 121 -10.10 21.24 -1.44
C SER A 121 -9.82 20.46 -2.72
N TYR A 122 -10.45 19.30 -2.85
CA TYR A 122 -10.31 18.44 -4.03
C TYR A 122 -11.62 17.72 -4.36
N GLU A 123 -11.71 17.22 -5.58
CA GLU A 123 -12.75 16.30 -6.05
C GLU A 123 -12.03 15.08 -6.64
N ILE A 124 -12.49 13.87 -6.31
CA ILE A 124 -11.87 12.63 -6.79
C ILE A 124 -12.77 11.99 -7.85
N ASP A 125 -12.31 12.03 -9.09
CA ASP A 125 -12.85 11.22 -10.17
C ASP A 125 -12.26 9.80 -10.09
N LYS A 126 -13.08 8.83 -9.69
CA LYS A 126 -12.65 7.43 -9.60
C LYS A 126 -12.59 6.84 -11.01
N HIS A 127 -11.37 6.50 -11.44
CA HIS A 127 -11.18 5.75 -12.67
C HIS A 127 -10.75 4.32 -12.32
N GLU A 128 -11.58 3.36 -12.65
CA GLU A 128 -11.16 1.96 -12.63
C GLU A 128 -10.27 1.71 -13.85
N SER A 129 -9.20 0.93 -13.67
CA SER A 129 -8.49 0.40 -14.82
C SER A 129 -9.48 -0.49 -15.56
N GLN A 130 -9.83 -0.14 -16.79
CA GLN A 130 -10.39 -1.13 -17.69
C GLN A 130 -9.43 -2.33 -17.73
N PRO A 131 -9.93 -3.58 -17.80
CA PRO A 131 -9.05 -4.73 -17.98
C PRO A 131 -8.13 -4.37 -19.12
N PRO A 132 -6.82 -4.31 -18.86
CA PRO A 132 -5.93 -3.62 -19.75
C PRO A 132 -6.03 -4.29 -21.12
N ASP A 133 -6.07 -3.49 -22.18
CA ASP A 133 -6.00 -3.95 -23.58
C ASP A 133 -4.55 -4.44 -23.87
N ILE A 134 -4.00 -5.21 -22.92
CA ILE A 134 -2.68 -5.80 -23.01
C ILE A 134 -2.78 -6.89 -24.06
N ASP A 135 -1.85 -6.88 -24.99
CA ASP A 135 -1.53 -8.09 -25.73
C ASP A 135 -1.32 -9.23 -24.73
N LYS A 136 -2.11 -10.30 -24.87
CA LYS A 136 -2.13 -11.45 -23.95
C LYS A 136 -0.75 -12.11 -23.82
N THR A 137 0.16 -11.83 -24.75
CA THR A 137 1.56 -12.26 -24.73
C THR A 137 2.38 -11.66 -23.58
N LEU A 138 2.00 -10.50 -23.03
CA LEU A 138 2.68 -9.84 -21.91
C LEU A 138 2.14 -10.29 -20.54
N ILE A 139 1.10 -11.12 -20.51
CA ILE A 139 0.60 -11.74 -19.27
C ILE A 139 1.55 -12.88 -18.93
N ILE A 140 2.52 -12.61 -18.05
CA ILE A 140 3.31 -13.69 -17.43
C ILE A 140 2.37 -14.41 -16.46
N PRO A 141 2.01 -15.68 -16.70
CA PRO A 141 1.17 -16.41 -15.76
C PRO A 141 1.93 -16.48 -14.43
N LEU A 142 1.29 -16.03 -13.35
CA LEU A 142 1.85 -16.18 -12.01
C LEU A 142 2.21 -17.66 -11.84
N PRO A 143 3.43 -17.99 -11.38
CA PRO A 143 3.74 -19.37 -11.04
C PRO A 143 2.69 -19.84 -10.03
N PRO A 144 2.13 -21.05 -10.18
CA PRO A 144 1.09 -21.52 -9.28
C PRO A 144 1.59 -21.38 -7.84
N ARG A 145 0.82 -20.67 -7.01
CA ARG A 145 1.10 -20.48 -5.59
C ARG A 145 1.51 -21.83 -5.02
N LEU A 146 2.76 -21.93 -4.52
CA LEU A 146 3.26 -23.14 -3.89
C LEU A 146 2.25 -23.58 -2.82
N THR A 147 1.42 -24.57 -3.15
CA THR A 147 0.55 -25.21 -2.18
C THR A 147 1.49 -25.90 -1.21
N ARG A 148 1.64 -25.31 -0.02
CA ARG A 148 2.40 -25.92 1.07
C ARG A 148 1.78 -27.28 1.36
N HIS A 149 2.34 -28.34 0.80
CA HIS A 149 1.95 -29.70 1.15
C HIS A 149 2.22 -29.85 2.65
N LYS A 150 1.15 -29.92 3.44
CA LYS A 150 1.19 -30.31 4.84
C LYS A 150 1.68 -31.77 4.85
N ARG A 151 2.99 -32.01 4.97
CA ARG A 151 3.51 -33.33 5.35
C ARG A 151 3.15 -33.55 6.82
N SER A 152 1.94 -34.04 7.07
CA SER A 152 1.65 -34.78 8.29
C SER A 152 1.68 -36.26 7.94
N SER A 153 2.84 -36.90 8.09
CA SER A 153 2.86 -38.35 8.25
C SER A 153 2.74 -38.64 9.74
N PRO A 154 1.71 -39.38 10.20
CA PRO A 154 1.70 -39.92 11.55
C PRO A 154 2.82 -40.97 11.66
N ALA A 155 3.33 -41.11 12.87
CA ALA A 155 4.40 -42.03 13.23
C ALA A 155 4.17 -43.47 12.76
N GLY A 156 5.27 -44.12 12.33
CA GLY A 156 5.43 -45.58 12.40
C GLY A 156 5.12 -46.37 11.13
N LYS A 157 6.17 -46.83 10.42
CA LYS A 157 6.59 -48.25 10.31
C LYS A 157 7.63 -48.46 9.20
N ASN A 158 8.74 -49.05 9.65
CA ASN A 158 9.82 -49.80 9.01
C ASN A 158 10.01 -49.84 7.49
N ILE A 159 11.27 -49.59 7.17
CA ILE A 159 12.04 -49.84 5.95
C ILE A 159 11.81 -51.28 5.42
N SER A 160 11.48 -51.42 4.13
CA SER A 160 12.04 -52.51 3.32
C SER A 160 12.15 -52.08 1.85
N ARG A 161 13.32 -52.34 1.27
CA ARG A 161 13.66 -52.08 -0.13
C ARG A 161 13.03 -53.15 -1.02
N LYS A 162 12.49 -52.77 -2.18
CA LYS A 162 12.75 -53.46 -3.46
C LYS A 162 12.24 -52.61 -4.64
N ALA A 163 13.15 -52.37 -5.58
CA ALA A 163 12.90 -51.74 -6.86
C ALA A 163 12.07 -52.68 -7.76
N GLY A 164 11.15 -52.10 -8.52
CA GLY A 164 10.35 -52.80 -9.52
C GLY A 164 9.57 -51.80 -10.35
N ALA A 165 10.10 -51.47 -11.53
CA ALA A 165 9.47 -50.56 -12.48
C ALA A 165 8.17 -51.18 -13.05
N SER A 166 7.09 -50.41 -13.06
CA SER A 166 6.06 -50.51 -14.11
C SER A 166 5.33 -49.17 -14.25
N LYS A 167 5.37 -48.61 -15.45
CA LYS A 167 4.45 -47.53 -15.87
C LYS A 167 3.13 -48.18 -16.25
N ALA A 168 2.04 -47.82 -15.59
CA ALA A 168 0.70 -48.12 -16.07
C ALA A 168 -0.31 -47.02 -15.73
N LYS A 169 -0.66 -46.28 -16.79
CA LYS A 169 -1.96 -45.77 -17.22
C LYS A 169 -2.92 -45.10 -16.19
N PHE A 170 -3.18 -43.84 -16.53
CA PHE A 170 -4.30 -42.98 -16.17
C PHE A 170 -5.68 -43.66 -16.15
N LYS A 171 -6.50 -43.38 -15.11
CA LYS A 171 -7.98 -43.37 -15.16
C LYS A 171 -8.55 -42.82 -13.84
N GLY A 172 -9.41 -41.79 -13.91
CA GLY A 172 -10.31 -41.42 -12.80
C GLY A 172 -10.65 -39.92 -12.68
N SER A 173 -11.87 -39.57 -13.11
CA SER A 173 -12.66 -38.35 -12.84
C SER A 173 -13.21 -38.33 -11.39
N ILE A 174 -13.81 -37.32 -10.75
CA ILE A 174 -14.68 -36.18 -11.13
C ILE A 174 -14.72 -35.17 -9.94
N TRP A 175 -14.94 -33.90 -10.28
CA TRP A 175 -15.54 -32.73 -9.61
C TRP A 175 -16.08 -32.75 -8.16
N GLU A 176 -15.87 -31.62 -7.46
CA GLU A 176 -16.97 -30.84 -6.86
C GLU A 176 -16.56 -29.36 -6.63
N HIS A 177 -17.24 -28.44 -7.30
CA HIS A 177 -17.32 -27.03 -6.89
C HIS A 177 -18.61 -26.88 -6.08
N SER A 178 -18.50 -26.39 -4.84
CA SER A 178 -19.66 -25.88 -4.10
C SER A 178 -19.24 -24.73 -3.18
N LYS A 179 -19.76 -23.56 -3.56
CA LYS A 179 -20.05 -22.34 -2.80
C LYS A 179 -18.88 -21.52 -2.25
#